data_AF-A0A850AUX0-F1
#
_entry.id   AF-A0A850AUX0-F1
#
_cell.length_a   1.000
_cell.length_b   1.000
_cell.length_c   1.000
_cell.angle_alpha   90.00
_cell.angle_beta   90.00
_cell.angle_gamma   90.00
#
_symmetry.space_group_name_H-M   'P 1'
#
loop_
_entity.id
_entity.type
_entity.pdbx_description
1 polymer ?
#
loop_
_entity_poly.entity_id
_entity_poly.type
_entity_poly.pdbx_seq_one_letter_code
_entity_poly.pdbx_strand_id
1 'polypeptide(L)'
;MGESRQPDVAGAFALLLDEMEAEWARLSSGVKKAMEAGRTDEAHALVDRAKGVGELRQKVVEVQRLWLKMPRTVRKDRRPRPAQADAPASRLPRGVRTPEQAYYRPILQALVELGGQARVDPVLQAVYAQLKPTLRPVDLECMPSDRDMPRWRYRARWARHDMLKRGLVASDSPRGVWAITEQGRAYLQTPED
;
A
#
# COMPACT_ATOMS: atom_id res chain seq x y z
N MET A 1 -10.59 -30.70 -10.11
CA MET A 1 -11.45 -29.73 -10.83
C MET A 1 -11.47 -28.46 -10.00
N GLY A 2 -10.89 -27.37 -10.50
CA GLY A 2 -10.71 -26.13 -9.75
C GLY A 2 -11.98 -25.29 -9.79
N GLU A 3 -12.59 -25.05 -8.64
CA GLU A 3 -13.66 -24.06 -8.50
C GLU A 3 -13.05 -22.67 -8.68
N SER A 4 -13.35 -22.05 -9.82
CA SER A 4 -13.14 -20.63 -10.07
C SER A 4 -13.98 -19.82 -9.08
N ARG A 5 -13.42 -19.59 -7.90
CA ARG A 5 -14.05 -18.84 -6.80
C ARG A 5 -14.23 -17.39 -7.23
N GLN A 6 -15.48 -16.95 -7.38
CA GLN A 6 -15.79 -15.56 -7.74
C GLN A 6 -15.14 -14.59 -6.73
N PRO A 7 -14.55 -13.47 -7.19
CA PRO A 7 -13.93 -12.50 -6.30
C PRO A 7 -14.98 -11.86 -5.38
N ASP A 8 -14.72 -11.82 -4.08
CA ASP A 8 -15.52 -11.02 -3.17
C ASP A 8 -15.26 -9.52 -3.40
N VAL A 9 -16.18 -8.67 -2.94
CA VAL A 9 -16.12 -7.22 -3.22
C VAL A 9 -14.82 -6.58 -2.66
N ALA A 10 -14.27 -7.11 -1.57
CA ALA A 10 -13.01 -6.62 -1.02
C ALA A 10 -11.81 -6.95 -1.94
N GLY A 11 -11.78 -8.15 -2.49
CA GLY A 11 -10.82 -8.55 -3.52
C GLY A 11 -10.95 -7.75 -4.82
N ALA A 12 -12.18 -7.43 -5.24
CA ALA A 12 -12.43 -6.60 -6.42
C ALA A 12 -11.88 -5.17 -6.24
N PHE A 13 -12.07 -4.55 -5.07
CA PHE A 13 -11.44 -3.26 -4.75
C PHE A 13 -9.92 -3.34 -4.77
N ALA A 14 -9.33 -4.40 -4.22
CA ALA A 14 -7.87 -4.55 -4.22
C ALA A 14 -7.32 -4.69 -5.65
N LEU A 15 -8.01 -5.44 -6.52
CA LEU A 15 -7.64 -5.57 -7.92
C LEU A 15 -7.73 -4.23 -8.67
N LEU A 16 -8.84 -3.51 -8.50
CA LEU A 16 -9.02 -2.20 -9.13
C LEU A 16 -7.96 -1.20 -8.66
N LEU A 17 -7.70 -1.14 -7.36
CA LEU A 17 -6.67 -0.27 -6.79
C LEU A 17 -5.26 -0.64 -7.28
N ASP A 18 -4.97 -1.92 -7.51
CA ASP A 18 -3.71 -2.37 -8.13
C ASP A 18 -3.63 -1.92 -9.60
N GLU A 19 -4.72 -2.01 -10.38
CA GLU A 19 -4.71 -1.66 -11.81
C GLU A 19 -4.61 -0.15 -12.05
N MET A 20 -5.37 0.65 -11.29
CA MET A 20 -5.27 2.12 -11.32
C MET A 20 -3.85 2.59 -11.02
N GLU A 21 -3.15 1.81 -10.20
CA GLU A 21 -1.80 2.11 -9.79
C GLU A 21 -0.74 1.71 -10.81
N ALA A 22 -0.95 0.58 -11.49
CA ALA A 22 -0.19 0.24 -12.67
C ALA A 22 -0.36 1.31 -13.78
N GLU A 23 -1.56 1.86 -13.96
CA GLU A 23 -1.79 3.02 -14.85
C GLU A 23 -0.99 4.25 -14.38
N TRP A 24 -1.04 4.60 -13.09
CA TRP A 24 -0.27 5.72 -12.54
C TRP A 24 1.25 5.56 -12.74
N ALA A 25 1.79 4.35 -12.51
CA ALA A 25 3.20 4.05 -12.70
C ALA A 25 3.62 4.16 -14.19
N ARG A 26 2.77 3.68 -15.10
CA ARG A 26 2.98 3.83 -16.56
C ARG A 26 3.04 5.30 -16.96
N LEU A 27 2.09 6.11 -16.49
CA LEU A 27 2.07 7.55 -16.75
C LEU A 27 3.31 8.24 -16.19
N SER A 28 3.70 7.94 -14.95
CA SER A 28 4.88 8.51 -14.30
C SER A 28 6.19 8.15 -15.00
N SER A 29 6.29 6.92 -15.54
CA SER A 29 7.41 6.52 -16.40
C SER A 29 7.42 7.31 -17.71
N GLY A 30 6.24 7.53 -18.31
CA GLY A 30 6.06 8.40 -19.46
C GLY A 30 6.52 9.84 -19.20
N VAL A 31 6.15 10.43 -18.05
CA VAL A 31 6.59 11.79 -17.66
C VAL A 31 8.11 11.89 -17.67
N LYS A 32 8.82 10.91 -17.07
CA LYS A 32 10.29 10.90 -17.07
C LYS A 32 10.86 10.92 -18.48
N LYS A 33 10.37 10.04 -19.36
CA LYS A 33 10.82 9.95 -20.75
C LYS A 33 10.52 11.21 -21.56
N ALA A 34 9.35 11.83 -21.36
CA ALA A 34 8.99 13.07 -22.03
C ALA A 34 9.88 14.24 -21.57
N MET A 35 10.16 14.33 -20.28
CA MET A 35 11.09 15.32 -19.71
C MET A 35 12.53 15.15 -20.22
N GLU A 36 13.04 13.92 -20.27
CA GLU A 36 14.37 13.61 -20.83
C GLU A 36 14.47 13.99 -22.31
N ALA A 37 13.37 13.86 -23.07
CA ALA A 37 13.29 14.23 -24.47
C ALA A 37 12.99 15.73 -24.71
N GLY A 38 12.89 16.55 -23.66
CA GLY A 38 12.54 17.98 -23.79
C GLY A 38 11.11 18.26 -24.27
N ARG A 39 10.23 17.23 -24.30
CA ARG A 39 8.83 17.35 -24.73
C ARG A 39 7.96 17.81 -23.56
N THR A 40 8.06 19.09 -23.24
CA THR A 40 7.44 19.71 -22.05
C THR A 40 5.92 19.59 -22.05
N ASP A 41 5.26 19.76 -23.19
CA ASP A 41 3.80 19.74 -23.27
C ASP A 41 3.24 18.32 -23.02
N GLU A 42 3.91 17.32 -23.59
CA GLU A 42 3.58 15.91 -23.36
C GLU A 42 3.83 15.51 -21.90
N ALA A 43 4.93 15.99 -21.30
CA ALA A 43 5.20 15.77 -19.88
C ALA A 43 4.09 16.36 -18.99
N HIS A 44 3.61 17.58 -19.29
CA HIS A 44 2.51 18.20 -18.54
C HIS A 44 1.21 17.41 -18.68
N ALA A 45 0.83 17.00 -19.89
CA ALA A 45 -0.37 16.20 -20.11
C ALA A 45 -0.33 14.87 -19.34
N LEU A 46 0.83 14.19 -19.32
CA LEU A 46 1.03 12.96 -18.56
C LEU A 46 0.97 13.19 -17.05
N VAL A 47 1.50 14.32 -16.56
CA VAL A 47 1.40 14.71 -15.14
C VAL A 47 -0.06 14.94 -14.75
N ASP A 48 -0.83 15.66 -15.54
CA ASP A 48 -2.22 15.96 -15.22
C ASP A 48 -3.08 14.70 -15.22
N ARG A 49 -2.84 13.79 -16.17
CA ARG A 49 -3.48 12.47 -16.17
C ARG A 49 -3.09 11.65 -14.93
N ALA A 50 -1.81 11.64 -14.56
CA ALA A 50 -1.35 10.92 -13.37
C ALA A 50 -1.97 11.50 -12.08
N LYS A 51 -2.13 12.82 -11.97
CA LYS A 51 -2.85 13.46 -10.86
C LYS A 51 -4.30 12.98 -10.80
N GLY A 52 -5.01 13.01 -11.93
CA GLY A 52 -6.40 12.55 -12.00
C GLY A 52 -6.58 11.09 -11.59
N VAL A 53 -5.69 10.19 -12.04
CA VAL A 53 -5.68 8.78 -11.61
C VAL A 53 -5.43 8.66 -10.10
N GLY A 54 -4.49 9.44 -9.57
CA GLY A 54 -4.19 9.48 -8.13
C GLY A 54 -5.36 9.98 -7.28
N GLU A 55 -6.08 11.01 -7.72
CA GLU A 55 -7.28 11.52 -7.04
C GLU A 55 -8.43 10.52 -7.07
N LEU A 56 -8.69 9.91 -8.23
CA LEU A 56 -9.73 8.89 -8.36
C LEU A 56 -9.42 7.69 -7.46
N ARG A 57 -8.16 7.27 -7.40
CA ARG A 57 -7.71 6.19 -6.50
C ARG A 57 -8.03 6.52 -5.05
N GLN A 58 -7.78 7.74 -4.59
CA GLN A 58 -8.11 8.14 -3.22
C GLN A 58 -9.60 7.98 -2.91
N LYS A 59 -10.47 8.42 -3.83
CA LYS A 59 -11.93 8.22 -3.70
C LYS A 59 -12.31 6.73 -3.65
N VAL A 60 -11.69 5.89 -4.48
CA VAL A 60 -11.93 4.44 -4.45
C VAL A 60 -11.48 3.82 -3.12
N VAL A 61 -10.36 4.27 -2.55
CA VAL A 61 -9.93 3.82 -1.21
C VAL A 61 -10.94 4.22 -0.13
N GLU A 62 -11.49 5.43 -0.19
CA GLU A 62 -12.53 5.89 0.74
C GLU A 62 -13.78 5.00 0.64
N VAL A 63 -14.25 4.70 -0.57
CA VAL A 63 -15.37 3.79 -0.81
C VAL A 63 -15.06 2.39 -0.27
N GLN A 64 -13.86 1.86 -0.49
CA GLN A 64 -13.43 0.57 0.06
C GLN A 64 -13.50 0.58 1.60
N ARG A 65 -13.01 1.65 2.25
CA ARG A 65 -13.07 1.76 3.72
C ARG A 65 -14.51 1.81 4.21
N LEU A 66 -15.38 2.57 3.54
CA LEU A 66 -16.80 2.64 3.88
C LEU A 66 -17.45 1.26 3.75
N TRP A 67 -17.19 0.55 2.65
CA TRP A 67 -17.66 -0.82 2.43
C TRP A 67 -17.21 -1.78 3.54
N LEU A 68 -15.93 -1.76 3.92
CA LEU A 68 -15.39 -2.61 4.99
C LEU A 68 -15.97 -2.32 6.37
N LYS A 69 -16.47 -1.09 6.61
CA LYS A 69 -17.13 -0.69 7.85
C LYS A 69 -18.61 -1.04 7.90
N MET A 70 -19.24 -1.42 6.78
CA MET A 70 -20.65 -1.78 6.78
C MET A 70 -20.89 -3.10 7.53
N PRO A 71 -21.88 -3.18 8.43
CA PRO A 71 -22.19 -4.40 9.16
C PRO A 71 -22.65 -5.50 8.21
N ARG A 72 -22.05 -6.69 8.30
CA ARG A 72 -22.32 -7.83 7.40
C ARG A 72 -23.60 -8.62 7.75
N THR A 73 -24.58 -8.03 8.45
CA THR A 73 -25.73 -8.80 8.96
C THR A 73 -27.07 -8.18 8.60
N VAL A 74 -27.83 -8.87 7.75
CA VAL A 74 -29.24 -9.13 8.08
C VAL A 74 -29.20 -10.23 9.14
N ARG A 75 -29.38 -9.87 10.41
CA ARG A 75 -29.52 -10.84 11.51
C ARG A 75 -30.79 -11.65 11.25
N LYS A 76 -30.69 -12.99 11.20
CA LYS A 76 -31.86 -13.86 11.28
C LYS A 76 -31.72 -14.70 12.55
N ASP A 77 -32.57 -14.41 13.53
CA ASP A 77 -32.67 -15.14 14.79
C ASP A 77 -32.83 -16.64 14.55
N ARG A 78 -31.94 -17.47 15.12
CA ARG A 78 -32.24 -18.88 15.41
C ARG A 78 -31.59 -19.32 16.73
N ARG A 79 -32.44 -19.92 17.58
CA ARG A 79 -32.23 -20.45 18.93
C ARG A 79 -31.04 -21.42 19.06
N PRO A 80 -30.50 -21.62 20.29
CA PRO A 80 -29.33 -22.47 20.52
C PRO A 80 -29.70 -23.97 20.56
N ARG A 81 -28.90 -24.82 19.91
CA ARG A 81 -28.94 -26.30 20.00
C ARG A 81 -27.51 -26.82 20.23
N PRO A 82 -27.30 -27.89 21.04
CA PRO A 82 -26.03 -28.12 21.72
C PRO A 82 -24.96 -28.79 20.84
N ALA A 83 -23.72 -28.67 21.32
CA ALA A 83 -22.46 -28.92 20.65
C ALA A 83 -22.27 -30.35 20.12
N GLN A 84 -21.96 -30.45 18.82
CA GLN A 84 -21.10 -31.48 18.25
C GLN A 84 -20.21 -30.83 17.18
N ALA A 85 -18.94 -31.21 17.23
CA ALA A 85 -17.85 -30.60 16.49
C ALA A 85 -17.97 -30.87 14.99
N ASP A 86 -18.10 -29.80 14.20
CA ASP A 86 -17.78 -29.78 12.77
C ASP A 86 -16.88 -28.57 12.49
N ALA A 87 -15.75 -28.85 11.86
CA ALA A 87 -14.64 -27.92 11.62
C ALA A 87 -15.07 -26.65 10.84
N PRO A 88 -14.42 -25.49 11.08
CA PRO A 88 -14.91 -24.22 10.58
C PRO A 88 -14.64 -24.04 9.08
N ALA A 89 -15.71 -23.97 8.28
CA ALA A 89 -15.66 -23.63 6.86
C ALA A 89 -15.34 -22.12 6.65
N SER A 90 -14.04 -21.84 6.62
CA SER A 90 -13.31 -20.85 5.81
C SER A 90 -14.01 -19.52 5.45
N ARG A 91 -13.82 -18.52 6.33
CA ARG A 91 -13.65 -17.11 5.93
C ARG A 91 -12.30 -16.98 5.20
N LEU A 92 -12.16 -16.11 4.19
CA LEU A 92 -10.80 -15.68 3.81
C LEU A 92 -10.23 -14.84 4.98
N PRO A 93 -9.09 -15.22 5.59
CA PRO A 93 -8.65 -14.61 6.84
C PRO A 93 -8.09 -13.20 6.63
N ARG A 94 -7.99 -12.39 7.70
CA ARG A 94 -7.01 -11.29 7.77
C ARG A 94 -5.64 -11.90 7.42
N GLY A 95 -5.14 -11.72 6.20
CA GLY A 95 -4.36 -12.86 5.70
C GLY A 95 -3.74 -12.79 4.32
N VAL A 96 -4.15 -11.90 3.42
CA VAL A 96 -3.64 -11.98 2.04
C VAL A 96 -2.39 -11.13 1.79
N ARG A 97 -2.31 -9.87 2.24
CA ARG A 97 -1.14 -9.00 1.96
C ARG A 97 -0.83 -8.01 3.09
N THR A 98 0.45 -7.71 3.36
CA THR A 98 0.91 -6.91 4.54
C THR A 98 0.20 -5.56 4.62
N PRO A 99 -0.53 -5.21 5.69
CA PRO A 99 -1.30 -3.95 5.71
C PRO A 99 -0.36 -2.76 5.59
N GLU A 100 -0.82 -1.67 4.98
CA GLU A 100 0.01 -0.48 4.73
C GLU A 100 0.60 0.11 6.03
N GLN A 101 -0.19 0.10 7.10
CA GLN A 101 0.22 0.55 8.43
C GLN A 101 1.38 -0.26 9.00
N ALA A 102 1.51 -1.54 8.65
CA ALA A 102 2.64 -2.35 9.09
C ALA A 102 3.98 -1.87 8.49
N TYR A 103 3.96 -1.02 7.45
CA TYR A 103 5.17 -0.42 6.91
C TYR A 103 5.59 0.86 7.64
N TYR A 104 4.73 1.47 8.47
CA TYR A 104 5.00 2.81 9.02
C TYR A 104 6.16 2.77 10.01
N ARG A 105 6.05 1.91 11.03
CA ARG A 105 7.13 1.73 12.00
C ARG A 105 8.44 1.31 11.31
N PRO A 106 8.47 0.27 10.43
CA PRO A 106 9.71 -0.09 9.75
C PRO A 106 10.35 1.03 8.93
N ILE A 107 9.55 1.84 8.23
CA ILE A 107 10.07 2.98 7.47
C ILE A 107 10.67 4.04 8.41
N LEU A 108 9.97 4.39 9.49
CA LEU A 108 10.46 5.38 10.45
C LEU A 108 11.72 4.88 11.18
N GLN A 109 11.72 3.61 11.59
CA GLN A 109 12.86 2.95 12.22
C GLN A 109 14.09 2.97 11.30
N ALA A 110 13.92 2.55 10.04
CA ALA A 110 14.98 2.59 9.03
C ALA A 110 15.53 4.01 8.81
N LEU A 111 14.66 5.03 8.80
CA LEU A 111 15.10 6.42 8.69
C LEU A 111 15.92 6.86 9.90
N VAL A 112 15.52 6.49 11.12
CA VAL A 112 16.29 6.79 12.34
C VAL A 112 17.66 6.10 12.31
N GLU A 113 17.68 4.81 11.97
CA GLU A 113 18.92 4.01 11.85
C GLU A 113 19.90 4.60 10.83
N LEU A 114 19.38 5.19 9.75
CA LEU A 114 20.17 5.82 8.69
C LEU A 114 20.49 7.30 8.96
N GLY A 115 20.34 7.78 10.21
CA GLY A 115 20.73 9.14 10.60
C GLY A 115 19.63 10.21 10.41
N GLY A 116 18.38 9.79 10.23
CA GLY A 116 17.21 10.66 10.10
C GLY A 116 16.84 11.04 8.66
N GLN A 117 17.77 10.92 7.72
CA GLN A 117 17.55 11.21 6.30
C GLN A 117 18.41 10.31 5.42
N ALA A 118 17.81 9.65 4.43
CA ALA A 118 18.54 8.72 3.57
C ALA A 118 17.90 8.55 2.19
N ARG A 119 18.72 8.03 1.25
CA ARG A 119 18.24 7.66 -0.09
C ARG A 119 17.21 6.53 0.02
N VAL A 120 16.27 6.51 -0.93
CA VAL A 120 15.15 5.56 -0.95
C VAL A 120 15.62 4.11 -0.94
N ASP A 121 16.64 3.75 -1.72
CA ASP A 121 17.05 2.34 -1.85
C ASP A 121 17.63 1.76 -0.55
N PRO A 122 18.56 2.45 0.16
CA PRO A 122 18.98 2.05 1.51
C PRO A 122 17.82 1.91 2.50
N VAL A 123 16.87 2.85 2.50
CA VAL A 123 15.69 2.78 3.38
C VAL A 123 14.86 1.55 3.06
N LEU A 124 14.55 1.31 1.78
CA LEU A 124 13.77 0.15 1.36
C LEU A 124 14.47 -1.16 1.68
N GLN A 125 15.80 -1.22 1.62
CA GLN A 125 16.57 -2.41 2.00
C GLN A 125 16.45 -2.69 3.51
N ALA A 126 16.57 -1.67 4.35
CA ALA A 126 16.36 -1.80 5.80
C ALA A 126 14.91 -2.22 6.12
N VAL A 127 13.92 -1.58 5.49
CA VAL A 127 12.50 -1.93 5.62
C VAL A 127 12.24 -3.38 5.21
N TYR A 128 12.85 -3.85 4.14
CA TYR A 128 12.74 -5.25 3.72
C TYR A 128 13.25 -6.20 4.80
N ALA A 129 14.43 -5.93 5.36
CA ALA A 129 15.01 -6.77 6.40
C ALA A 129 14.11 -6.86 7.63
N GLN A 130 13.51 -5.73 8.04
CA GLN A 130 12.59 -5.66 9.18
C GLN A 130 11.24 -6.34 8.89
N LEU A 131 10.69 -6.18 7.68
CA LEU A 131 9.39 -6.75 7.31
C LEU A 131 9.45 -8.18 6.82
N LYS A 132 10.62 -8.72 6.46
CA LYS A 132 10.77 -10.08 5.91
C LYS A 132 9.99 -11.16 6.68
N PRO A 133 9.90 -11.16 8.02
CA PRO A 133 9.11 -12.14 8.77
C PRO A 133 7.59 -11.99 8.59
N THR A 134 7.13 -10.79 8.23
CA THR A 134 5.72 -10.41 8.12
C THR A 134 5.23 -10.39 6.67
N LEU A 135 6.16 -10.22 5.70
CA LEU A 135 5.85 -10.23 4.28
C LEU A 135 5.29 -11.59 3.87
N ARG A 136 4.22 -11.55 3.08
CA ARG A 136 3.62 -12.75 2.50
C ARG A 136 4.18 -13.05 1.11
N PRO A 137 4.05 -14.29 0.61
CA PRO A 137 4.51 -14.66 -0.73
C PRO A 137 4.05 -13.68 -1.81
N VAL A 138 2.78 -13.27 -1.77
CA VAL A 138 2.21 -12.28 -2.73
C VAL A 138 2.80 -10.87 -2.60
N ASP A 139 3.36 -10.49 -1.45
CA ASP A 139 4.06 -9.21 -1.33
C ASP A 139 5.46 -9.28 -2.01
N LEU A 140 6.01 -10.48 -2.20
CA LEU A 140 7.31 -10.72 -2.87
C LEU A 140 7.18 -10.89 -4.38
N GLU A 141 5.98 -11.16 -4.88
CA GLU A 141 5.72 -11.26 -6.32
C GLU A 141 5.98 -9.93 -7.03
N CYS A 142 6.54 -10.02 -8.24
CA CYS A 142 6.76 -8.87 -9.10
C CYS A 142 5.43 -8.38 -9.69
N MET A 143 5.40 -7.10 -10.05
CA MET A 143 4.26 -6.53 -10.76
C MET A 143 4.18 -7.13 -12.17
N PRO A 144 2.96 -7.42 -12.71
CA PRO A 144 2.80 -7.89 -14.08
C PRO A 144 3.42 -6.95 -15.13
N SER A 145 3.47 -5.65 -14.83
CA SER A 145 4.01 -4.61 -15.72
C SER A 145 5.49 -4.28 -15.50
N ASP A 146 6.11 -4.76 -14.41
CA ASP A 146 7.50 -4.47 -14.07
C ASP A 146 8.10 -5.64 -13.25
N ARG A 147 8.91 -6.45 -13.92
CA ARG A 147 9.53 -7.65 -13.34
C ARG A 147 10.62 -7.34 -12.32
N ASP A 148 11.11 -6.11 -12.27
CA ASP A 148 12.15 -5.70 -11.32
C ASP A 148 11.58 -5.01 -10.07
N MET A 149 10.24 -4.88 -10.00
CA MET A 149 9.54 -4.17 -8.94
C MET A 149 8.61 -5.10 -8.14
N PRO A 150 9.09 -5.69 -7.02
CA PRO A 150 8.26 -6.44 -6.09
C PRO A 150 7.13 -5.60 -5.48
N ARG A 151 5.97 -6.21 -5.28
CA ARG A 151 4.77 -5.57 -4.72
C ARG A 151 5.03 -4.90 -3.36
N TRP A 152 5.89 -5.45 -2.50
CA TRP A 152 6.21 -4.84 -1.20
C TRP A 152 6.96 -3.51 -1.34
N ARG A 153 7.90 -3.38 -2.30
CA ARG A 153 8.62 -2.12 -2.55
C ARG A 153 7.65 -1.03 -2.97
N TYR A 154 6.69 -1.43 -3.78
CA TYR A 154 5.61 -0.59 -4.23
C TYR A 154 4.79 -0.06 -3.05
N ARG A 155 4.41 -0.96 -2.14
CA ARG A 155 3.61 -0.62 -0.96
C ARG A 155 4.34 0.19 0.10
N ALA A 156 5.65 0.00 0.25
CA ALA A 156 6.48 0.84 1.10
C ALA A 156 6.51 2.30 0.60
N ARG A 157 6.57 2.53 -0.71
CA ARG A 157 6.46 3.88 -1.30
C ARG A 157 5.09 4.51 -1.05
N TRP A 158 4.03 3.70 -1.07
CA TRP A 158 2.67 4.14 -0.73
C TRP A 158 2.50 4.52 0.73
N ALA A 159 2.97 3.67 1.63
CA ALA A 159 3.00 3.98 3.06
C ALA A 159 3.69 5.31 3.32
N ARG A 160 4.82 5.58 2.65
CA ARG A 160 5.49 6.90 2.75
C ARG A 160 4.61 8.05 2.27
N HIS A 161 3.83 7.88 1.20
CA HIS A 161 2.92 8.93 0.73
C HIS A 161 1.80 9.24 1.74
N ASP A 162 1.24 8.25 2.41
CA ASP A 162 0.28 8.50 3.49
C ASP A 162 0.96 9.13 4.72
N MET A 163 2.17 8.67 5.06
CA MET A 163 3.00 9.23 6.14
C MET A 163 3.36 10.70 5.90
N LEU A 164 3.58 11.12 4.64
CA LEU A 164 3.73 12.52 4.28
C LEU A 164 2.51 13.36 4.67
N LYS A 165 1.30 12.90 4.30
CA LYS A 165 0.05 13.60 4.62
C LYS A 165 -0.19 13.71 6.12
N ARG A 166 0.31 12.73 6.88
CA ARG A 166 0.25 12.70 8.34
C ARG A 166 1.34 13.51 9.03
N GLY A 167 2.30 14.06 8.28
CA GLY A 167 3.44 14.80 8.84
C GLY A 167 4.51 13.93 9.50
N LEU A 168 4.52 12.60 9.28
CA LEU A 168 5.50 11.68 9.88
C LEU A 168 6.83 11.63 9.11
N VAL A 169 6.78 11.95 7.82
CA VAL A 169 7.93 12.04 6.90
C VAL A 169 7.89 13.42 6.26
N ALA A 170 9.05 14.00 6.04
CA ALA A 170 9.18 15.36 5.54
C ALA A 170 8.78 15.46 4.05
N SER A 171 7.99 16.48 3.72
CA SER A 171 7.49 16.76 2.37
C SER A 171 8.49 17.49 1.48
N ASP A 172 9.46 18.19 2.08
CA ASP A 172 10.47 19.05 1.48
C ASP A 172 11.83 18.34 1.28
N SER A 173 11.88 17.02 1.44
CA SER A 173 13.10 16.25 1.21
C SER A 173 13.53 16.29 -0.27
N PRO A 174 14.86 16.29 -0.56
CA PRO A 174 15.38 16.18 -1.91
C PRO A 174 14.84 14.96 -2.66
N ARG A 175 14.79 15.06 -3.99
CA ARG A 175 14.30 13.95 -4.84
C ARG A 175 15.11 12.68 -4.58
N GLY A 176 14.41 11.58 -4.31
CA GLY A 176 15.04 10.28 -4.04
C GLY A 176 15.60 10.13 -2.62
N VAL A 177 15.28 11.08 -1.73
CA VAL A 177 15.65 11.06 -0.31
C VAL A 177 14.38 11.14 0.53
N TRP A 178 14.31 10.34 1.59
CA TRP A 178 13.26 10.41 2.60
C TRP A 178 13.88 10.89 3.92
N ALA A 179 13.16 11.72 4.65
CA ALA A 179 13.58 12.20 5.98
C ALA A 179 12.43 12.07 6.99
N ILE A 180 12.76 11.67 8.21
CA ILE A 180 11.80 11.58 9.31
C ILE A 180 11.59 12.96 9.95
N THR A 181 10.35 13.27 10.33
CA THR A 181 10.03 14.47 11.10
C THR A 181 10.08 14.20 12.60
N GLU A 182 10.00 15.25 13.42
CA GLU A 182 9.88 15.07 14.87
C GLU A 182 8.60 14.32 15.25
N GLN A 183 7.49 14.58 14.56
CA GLN A 183 6.25 13.83 14.73
C GLN A 183 6.42 12.34 14.38
N GLY A 184 7.22 12.03 13.35
CA GLY A 184 7.60 10.66 13.01
C GLY A 184 8.41 9.97 14.11
N ARG A 185 9.32 10.70 14.78
CA ARG A 185 10.08 10.18 15.93
C ARG A 185 9.16 9.94 17.13
N ALA A 186 8.25 10.87 17.42
CA ALA A 186 7.25 10.71 18.48
C ALA A 186 6.34 9.51 18.23
N TYR A 187 5.94 9.26 16.98
CA TYR A 187 5.13 8.09 16.61
C TYR A 187 5.79 6.74 16.98
N LEU A 188 7.12 6.65 16.95
CA LEU A 188 7.85 5.45 17.36
C LEU A 188 7.81 5.20 18.89
N GLN A 189 7.65 6.25 19.69
CA GLN A 189 7.63 6.18 21.16
C GLN A 189 6.25 5.75 21.71
N THR A 190 5.19 5.90 20.93
CA THR A 190 3.86 5.40 21.32
C THR A 190 3.86 3.86 21.29
N PRO A 191 3.35 3.16 22.32
CA PRO A 191 3.17 1.71 22.27
C PRO A 191 2.19 1.27 21.17
N GLU A 192 2.33 0.05 20.66
CA GLU A 192 1.29 -0.61 19.83
C GLU A 192 0.19 -1.15 20.76
N ASP A 193 -1.05 -0.70 20.57
CA ASP A 193 -2.26 -1.30 21.17
C ASP A 193 -2.75 -2.52 20.38
#